data_AF-A0AAE9MMW7-F1
#
_entry.id   AF-A0AAE9MMW7-F1
#
_cell.length_a   1.000
_cell.length_b   1.000
_cell.length_c   1.000
_cell.angle_alpha   90.00
_cell.angle_beta   90.00
_cell.angle_gamma   90.00
#
_symmetry.space_group_name_H-M   'P 1'
#
loop_
_entity.id
_entity.type
_entity.pdbx_description
1 polymer ?
#
loop_
_entity_poly.entity_id
_entity_poly.type
_entity_poly.pdbx_seq_one_letter_code
_entity_poly.pdbx_strand_id
1 'polypeptide(L)' 'MKKSILNLGKALTKADQKQVNGGTGCVIYTPAECFACGGFSLPNGCCLGSYETHACLGEDVPQ' A
#
# COMPACT_ATOMS: atom_id res chain seq x y z
N MET A 1 14.52 40.00 3.95
CA MET A 1 13.35 39.77 3.07
C MET A 1 13.13 38.27 2.93
N LYS A 2 11.85 37.85 2.90
CA LYS A 2 11.36 36.47 2.98
C LYS A 2 12.02 35.52 1.97
N LYS A 3 12.35 34.31 2.41
CA LYS A 3 12.18 33.11 1.59
C LYS A 3 11.35 32.12 2.40
N SER A 4 10.03 32.38 2.46
CA SER A 4 9.07 31.33 2.79
C SER A 4 9.34 30.20 1.82
N ILE A 5 9.89 29.09 2.32
CA ILE A 5 9.90 27.83 1.60
C ILE A 5 8.43 27.49 1.41
N LEU A 6 7.97 27.84 0.21
CA LEU A 6 6.81 27.39 -0.51
C LEU A 6 6.01 26.30 0.21
N ASN A 7 4.74 26.60 0.44
CA ASN A 7 3.67 25.65 0.73
C ASN A 7 3.70 24.48 -0.28
N LEU A 8 4.41 23.42 0.05
CA LEU A 8 4.33 22.13 -0.66
C LEU A 8 3.03 21.42 -0.22
N GLY A 9 1.90 21.98 -0.66
CA GLY A 9 0.58 21.36 -0.58
C GLY A 9 -0.06 21.28 0.81
N LYS A 10 -1.39 21.06 0.83
CA LYS A 10 -2.13 20.69 2.04
C LYS A 10 -1.41 19.53 2.74
N ALA A 11 -1.18 19.63 4.04
CA ALA A 11 -0.78 18.47 4.83
C ALA A 11 -1.84 17.37 4.64
N LEU A 12 -1.43 16.23 4.08
CA LEU A 12 -2.31 15.08 3.88
C LEU A 12 -2.86 14.65 5.25
N THR A 13 -4.16 14.45 5.33
CA THR A 13 -4.76 13.88 6.53
C THR A 13 -4.26 12.45 6.72
N LYS A 14 -4.43 11.87 7.92
CA LYS A 14 -4.08 10.46 8.14
C LYS A 14 -4.85 9.52 7.20
N ALA A 15 -6.06 9.90 6.78
CA ALA A 15 -6.83 9.16 5.80
C ALA A 15 -6.17 9.23 4.42
N ASP A 16 -5.77 10.43 3.98
CA ASP A 16 -5.11 10.61 2.68
C ASP A 16 -3.74 9.92 2.66
N GLN A 17 -2.98 9.96 3.77
CA GLN A 17 -1.71 9.24 3.88
C GLN A 17 -1.88 7.73 3.79
N LYS A 18 -2.95 7.16 4.38
CA LYS A 18 -3.25 5.74 4.23
C LYS A 18 -3.64 5.38 2.80
N GLN A 19 -4.31 6.30 2.09
CA GLN A 19 -4.63 6.08 0.68
C GLN A 19 -3.37 6.10 -0.19
N VAL A 20 -2.46 7.05 0.05
CA VAL A 20 -1.19 7.18 -0.69
C VAL A 20 -0.20 6.06 -0.37
N ASN A 21 -0.08 5.67 0.89
CA ASN A 21 0.86 4.63 1.33
C ASN A 21 0.31 3.20 1.13
N GLY A 22 -0.91 3.07 0.59
CA GLY A 22 -1.61 1.80 0.49
C GLY A 22 -2.16 1.30 1.83
N GLY A 23 -2.97 0.23 1.77
CA GLY A 23 -3.65 -0.34 2.93
C GLY A 23 -5.16 -0.13 2.99
N THR A 24 -5.79 0.31 1.90
CA THR A 24 -7.25 0.31 1.72
C THR A 24 -7.58 -0.08 0.28
N GLY A 25 -8.63 -0.89 0.08
CA GLY A 25 -9.10 -1.29 -1.27
C GLY A 25 -8.29 -2.39 -1.95
N CYS A 26 -7.51 -3.16 -1.19
CA CYS A 26 -6.79 -4.34 -1.67
C CYS A 26 -7.69 -5.59 -1.68
N VAL A 27 -7.25 -6.64 -2.37
CA VAL A 27 -7.80 -7.99 -2.17
C VAL A 27 -7.35 -8.50 -0.81
N ILE A 28 -8.23 -9.23 -0.13
CA ILE A 28 -7.97 -9.78 1.20
C ILE A 28 -7.48 -11.21 1.05
N TYR A 29 -6.34 -11.49 1.70
CA TYR A 29 -5.75 -12.82 1.78
C TYR A 29 -5.63 -13.25 3.22
N THR A 30 -5.65 -14.56 3.44
CA THR A 30 -5.20 -15.11 4.72
C THR A 30 -3.70 -14.83 4.90
N PRO A 31 -3.21 -14.74 6.15
CA PRO A 31 -1.78 -14.60 6.39
C PRO A 31 -0.95 -15.70 5.70
N ALA A 32 -1.47 -16.94 5.69
CA ALA A 32 -0.80 -18.08 5.07
C ALA A 32 -0.60 -17.91 3.55
N GLU A 33 -1.62 -17.45 2.82
CA GLU A 33 -1.54 -17.20 1.37
C GLU A 33 -0.51 -16.09 1.06
N CYS A 34 -0.56 -14.99 1.82
CA CYS A 34 0.36 -13.88 1.64
C CYS A 34 1.83 -14.30 1.88
N PHE A 35 2.09 -15.04 2.97
CA PHE A 35 3.44 -15.52 3.26
C PHE A 35 3.92 -16.57 2.25
N ALA A 36 3.03 -17.42 1.72
CA ALA A 36 3.38 -18.40 0.69
C ALA A 36 3.90 -17.73 -0.60
N CYS A 37 3.42 -16.52 -0.91
CA CYS A 37 3.88 -15.70 -2.04
C CYS A 37 4.99 -14.70 -1.67
N GLY A 38 5.60 -14.84 -0.48
CA GLY A 38 6.72 -13.99 -0.04
C GLY A 38 6.33 -12.58 0.43
N GLY A 39 5.04 -12.33 0.64
CA GLY A 39 4.52 -11.06 1.18
C GLY A 39 4.43 -11.02 2.70
N PHE A 40 3.94 -9.90 3.21
CA PHE A 40 3.65 -9.67 4.63
C PHE A 40 2.18 -9.30 4.85
N SER A 41 1.47 -10.08 5.67
CA SER A 41 0.05 -9.85 5.95
C SER A 41 -0.14 -8.62 6.86
N LEU A 42 -1.01 -7.71 6.44
CA LEU A 42 -1.39 -6.54 7.24
C LEU A 42 -2.65 -6.83 8.10
N PRO A 43 -2.87 -6.10 9.21
CA PRO A 43 -4.04 -6.32 10.10
C PRO A 43 -5.41 -6.12 9.44
N ASN A 44 -5.45 -5.45 8.30
CA ASN A 44 -6.65 -5.23 7.50
C ASN A 44 -6.90 -6.35 6.48
N GLY A 45 -6.05 -7.39 6.43
CA GLY A 45 -6.13 -8.52 5.51
C GLY A 45 -5.47 -8.29 4.14
N CYS A 46 -4.92 -7.10 3.87
CA CYS A 46 -4.10 -6.89 2.68
C CYS A 46 -2.80 -7.69 2.76
N CYS A 47 -2.28 -8.11 1.61
CA CYS A 47 -0.91 -8.58 1.49
C CYS A 47 0.01 -7.43 1.02
N LEU A 48 1.06 -7.14 1.79
CA LEU A 48 2.12 -6.21 1.39
C LEU A 48 3.23 -7.02 0.69
N GLY A 49 3.54 -6.69 -0.56
CA GLY A 49 4.59 -7.41 -1.30
C GLY A 49 5.09 -6.65 -2.52
N SER A 50 6.02 -7.28 -3.24
CA SER A 50 6.47 -6.80 -4.55
C SER A 50 5.48 -7.21 -5.64
N TYR A 51 5.71 -6.75 -6.88
CA TYR A 51 4.95 -7.20 -8.03
C TYR A 51 4.89 -8.74 -8.13
N GLU A 52 6.00 -9.43 -7.87
CA GLU A 52 6.06 -10.89 -7.90
C GLU A 52 5.17 -11.55 -6.84
N THR A 53 5.06 -10.95 -5.65
CA THR A 53 4.13 -11.41 -4.61
C THR A 53 2.68 -11.35 -5.11
N HIS A 54 2.29 -10.22 -5.69
CA HIS A 54 0.92 -10.02 -6.18
C HIS A 54 0.63 -10.87 -7.43
N ALA A 55 1.61 -11.08 -8.31
CA ALA A 55 1.49 -12.03 -9.43
C ALA A 55 1.32 -13.48 -8.97
N CYS A 56 2.03 -13.89 -7.90
CA CYS A 56 1.84 -15.21 -7.27
C CYS A 56 0.44 -15.38 -6.68
N LEU A 57 -0.13 -14.31 -6.11
CA LEU A 57 -1.49 -14.29 -5.57
C LEU A 57 -2.58 -14.25 -6.67
N GLY A 58 -2.18 -14.14 -7.94
CA GLY A 58 -3.09 -14.10 -9.09
C GLY A 58 -3.77 -12.75 -9.29
N GLU A 59 -3.19 -11.66 -8.78
CA GLU A 59 -3.68 -10.32 -9.08
C GLU A 59 -3.19 -9.87 -10.47
N ASP A 60 -4.12 -9.39 -11.30
CA ASP A 60 -3.80 -8.63 -12.51
C ASP A 60 -3.30 -7.24 -12.09
N VAL A 61 -2.02 -7.16 -11.70
CA VAL A 61 -1.38 -5.87 -11.39
C VAL A 61 -0.87 -5.28 -12.71
N PRO A 62 -1.46 -4.18 -13.24
CA PRO A 62 -0.90 -3.50 -14.39
C PRO A 62 0.51 -2.98 -14.04
N GLN A 63 1.48 -3.27 -14.91
CA GLN A 63 2.86 -2.79 -14.81
C GLN A 63 2.97 -1.27 -14.93
#